data_AF-A0A2N7IQ51-F1
#
_entry.id   AF-A0A2N7IQ51-F1
#
_cell.length_a   1.000
_cell.length_b   1.000
_cell.length_c   1.000
_cell.angle_alpha   90.00
_cell.angle_beta   90.00
_cell.angle_gamma   90.00
#
_symmetry.space_group_name_H-M   'P 1'
#
loop_
_entity.id
_entity.type
_entity.pdbx_description
1 polymer ?
#
loop_
_entity_poly.entity_id
_entity_poly.type
_entity_poly.pdbx_seq_one_letter_code
_entity_poly.pdbx_strand_id
1 'polypeptide(L)'
;MKSLWLKIAIVGTAMLTATTTHAKISQWSLGVAASYSPAVYKDTASNRAVIPMIGYEGEHFFMRGFSAGYRLLPAGSPQNIVFRAVYDPRTLKPGDSDNVDIQKLDERKASVLGGVSYQVITLVGMFEATAGSDLGFRHNGIYAEAAWRLPIRRNGWAITPSIGYAYNS
;
A
#
# COMPACT_ATOMS: atom_id res chain seq x y z
N MET A 1 80.82 -29.36 4.66
CA MET A 1 80.27 -29.06 6.01
C MET A 1 80.16 -27.55 6.19
N LYS A 2 78.93 -27.01 6.19
CA LYS A 2 78.47 -25.78 6.87
C LYS A 2 77.00 -25.60 6.48
N SER A 3 76.11 -25.78 7.45
CA SER A 3 74.66 -25.89 7.28
C SER A 3 74.00 -24.53 7.06
N LEU A 4 73.08 -24.51 6.12
CA LEU A 4 72.20 -23.40 5.77
C LEU A 4 71.07 -23.31 6.80
N TRP A 5 71.03 -22.23 7.59
CA TRP A 5 69.92 -21.94 8.52
C TRP A 5 69.21 -20.67 8.05
N LEU A 6 68.20 -20.82 7.20
CA LEU A 6 67.27 -19.74 6.88
C LEU A 6 66.02 -19.94 7.75
N LYS A 7 65.88 -19.13 8.80
CA LYS A 7 64.67 -19.11 9.64
C LYS A 7 63.57 -18.37 8.88
N ILE A 8 62.61 -19.10 8.33
CA ILE A 8 61.41 -18.53 7.71
C ILE A 8 60.47 -18.09 8.82
N ALA A 9 60.28 -16.79 8.98
CA ALA A 9 59.26 -16.21 9.85
C ALA A 9 57.93 -16.20 9.09
N ILE A 10 56.97 -17.02 9.53
CA ILE A 10 55.60 -17.01 9.02
C ILE A 10 54.84 -15.89 9.75
N VAL A 11 54.61 -14.78 9.07
CA VAL A 11 53.67 -13.74 9.54
C VAL A 11 52.27 -14.19 9.12
N GLY A 12 51.51 -14.71 10.09
CA GLY A 12 50.10 -15.03 9.89
C GLY A 12 49.25 -13.76 9.93
N THR A 13 48.82 -13.27 8.77
CA THR A 13 47.85 -12.17 8.68
C THR A 13 46.46 -12.72 9.00
N ALA A 14 45.97 -12.46 10.22
CA ALA A 14 44.57 -12.68 10.56
C ALA A 14 43.72 -11.59 9.88
N MET A 15 43.03 -11.93 8.80
CA MET A 15 41.99 -11.07 8.24
C MET A 15 40.82 -10.99 9.24
N LEU A 16 40.66 -9.86 9.92
CA LEU A 16 39.40 -9.53 10.59
C LEU A 16 38.35 -9.26 9.51
N THR A 17 37.49 -10.23 9.26
CA THR A 17 36.25 -10.02 8.51
C THR A 17 35.29 -9.25 9.40
N ALA A 18 35.23 -7.93 9.22
CA ALA A 18 34.17 -7.12 9.80
C ALA A 18 32.84 -7.52 9.14
N THR A 19 32.03 -8.32 9.84
CA THR A 19 30.65 -8.60 9.42
C THR A 19 29.86 -7.30 9.53
N THR A 20 29.66 -6.61 8.42
CA THR A 20 28.72 -5.49 8.35
C THR A 20 27.32 -6.05 8.47
N THR A 21 26.82 -6.15 9.72
CA THR A 21 25.41 -6.43 9.99
C THR A 21 24.58 -5.28 9.46
N HIS A 22 24.15 -5.38 8.20
CA HIS A 22 23.14 -4.50 7.66
C HIS A 22 21.83 -4.80 8.38
N ALA A 23 21.39 -3.88 9.24
CA ALA A 23 20.07 -3.95 9.82
C ALA A 23 19.05 -3.88 8.68
N LYS A 24 18.49 -5.04 8.29
CA LYS A 24 17.42 -5.11 7.30
C LYS A 24 16.21 -4.40 7.92
N ILE A 25 15.76 -3.32 7.27
CA ILE A 25 14.54 -2.63 7.66
C ILE A 25 13.41 -3.67 7.71
N SER A 26 12.67 -3.72 8.82
CA SER A 26 11.51 -4.61 8.94
C SER A 26 10.54 -4.34 7.80
N GLN A 27 10.16 -5.39 7.10
CA GLN A 27 9.13 -5.32 6.06
C GLN A 27 7.73 -5.26 6.66
N TRP A 28 7.58 -5.66 7.92
CA TRP A 28 6.33 -5.65 8.66
C TRP A 28 6.14 -4.34 9.41
N SER A 29 4.90 -3.87 9.42
CA SER A 29 4.44 -2.72 10.21
C SER A 29 3.13 -3.06 10.93
N LEU A 30 2.96 -2.51 12.13
CA LEU A 30 1.76 -2.61 12.93
C LEU A 30 1.36 -1.21 13.38
N GLY A 31 0.07 -0.91 13.33
CA GLY A 31 -0.49 0.36 13.74
C GLY A 31 -1.95 0.23 14.11
N VAL A 32 -2.54 1.36 14.50
CA VAL A 32 -3.96 1.48 14.79
C VAL A 32 -4.46 2.77 14.16
N ALA A 33 -5.64 2.72 13.56
CA ALA A 33 -6.35 3.86 13.03
C ALA A 33 -7.69 4.01 13.76
N ALA A 34 -8.19 5.23 13.85
CA ALA A 34 -9.55 5.50 14.31
C ALA A 34 -10.27 6.30 13.23
N SER A 35 -11.54 5.99 13.00
CA SER A 35 -12.38 6.72 12.05
C SER A 35 -13.66 7.20 12.71
N TYR A 36 -14.07 8.40 12.30
CA TYR A 36 -15.39 8.95 12.57
C TYR A 36 -15.97 9.39 11.23
N SER A 37 -17.12 8.83 10.88
CA SER A 37 -17.90 9.26 9.74
C SER A 37 -19.24 9.77 10.24
N PRO A 38 -19.60 11.04 9.97
CA PRO A 38 -20.96 11.50 10.23
C PRO A 38 -21.96 10.69 9.40
N ALA A 39 -23.24 10.81 9.75
CA ALA A 39 -24.32 10.21 8.98
C ALA A 39 -24.26 10.73 7.54
N VAL A 40 -23.96 9.84 6.60
CA VAL A 40 -23.87 10.17 5.16
C VAL A 40 -25.26 10.27 4.55
N TYR A 41 -26.21 9.48 5.08
CA TYR A 41 -27.61 9.48 4.69
C TYR A 41 -28.48 10.06 5.79
N LYS A 42 -29.59 10.69 5.40
CA LYS A 42 -30.56 11.25 6.34
C LYS A 42 -31.12 10.16 7.25
N ASP A 43 -31.28 10.49 8.53
CA ASP A 43 -31.85 9.60 9.55
C ASP A 43 -31.10 8.26 9.67
N THR A 44 -29.77 8.28 9.49
CA THR A 44 -28.87 7.14 9.75
C THR A 44 -27.88 7.47 10.86
N ALA A 45 -27.33 6.45 11.53
CA ALA A 45 -26.35 6.65 12.60
C ALA A 45 -24.95 7.04 12.06
N SER A 46 -24.21 7.84 12.83
CA SER A 46 -22.77 8.06 12.58
C SER A 46 -21.97 6.79 12.81
N ASN A 47 -20.92 6.56 12.03
CA ASN A 47 -20.03 5.40 12.17
C ASN A 47 -18.74 5.78 12.91
N ARG A 48 -18.31 4.93 13.85
CA ARG A 48 -17.07 5.05 14.62
C ARG A 48 -16.37 3.70 14.64
N ALA A 49 -15.10 3.66 14.25
CA ALA A 49 -14.34 2.42 14.26
C ALA A 49 -12.90 2.63 14.76
N VAL A 50 -12.40 1.64 15.51
CA VAL A 50 -10.98 1.46 15.77
C VAL A 50 -10.51 0.30 14.90
N ILE A 51 -9.48 0.55 14.10
CA ILE A 51 -9.05 -0.32 13.02
C ILE A 51 -7.60 -0.72 13.27
N PRO A 52 -7.31 -2.01 13.52
CA PRO A 52 -5.93 -2.47 13.52
C PRO A 52 -5.37 -2.40 12.10
N MET A 53 -4.17 -1.85 11.98
CA MET A 53 -3.47 -1.71 10.71
C MET A 53 -2.26 -2.64 10.71
N ILE A 54 -2.22 -3.57 9.77
CA ILE A 54 -1.07 -4.43 9.53
C ILE A 54 -0.55 -4.10 8.14
N GLY A 55 0.76 -3.99 8.00
CA GLY A 55 1.41 -3.76 6.73
C GLY A 55 2.57 -4.73 6.51
N TYR A 56 2.80 -5.05 5.24
CA TYR A 56 3.95 -5.79 4.76
C TYR A 56 4.43 -5.16 3.45
N GLU A 57 5.74 -4.89 3.34
CA GLU A 57 6.37 -4.37 2.12
C GLU A 57 7.51 -5.29 1.67
N GLY A 58 7.19 -6.17 0.72
CA GLY A 58 8.17 -6.93 -0.04
C GLY A 58 8.59 -6.24 -1.33
N GLU A 59 9.49 -6.87 -2.08
CA GLU A 59 9.92 -6.37 -3.38
C GLU A 59 8.75 -6.36 -4.38
N HIS A 60 8.03 -7.47 -4.51
CA HIS A 60 6.89 -7.59 -5.41
C HIS A 60 5.55 -7.47 -4.69
N PHE A 61 5.33 -8.31 -3.68
CA PHE A 61 4.09 -8.34 -2.91
C PHE A 61 4.08 -7.29 -1.80
N PHE A 62 2.94 -6.65 -1.59
CA PHE A 62 2.70 -5.77 -0.45
C PHE A 62 1.28 -5.91 0.10
N MET A 63 1.15 -5.58 1.38
CA MET A 63 -0.12 -5.45 2.09
C MET A 63 -0.10 -4.16 2.90
N ARG A 64 -1.18 -3.38 2.84
CA ARG A 64 -1.32 -2.08 3.49
C ARG A 64 -2.74 -1.98 4.04
N GLY A 65 -2.91 -2.38 5.30
CA GLY A 65 -4.22 -2.42 5.94
C GLY A 65 -5.22 -3.25 5.12
N PHE A 66 -6.25 -2.59 4.59
CA PHE A 66 -7.32 -3.20 3.79
C PHE A 66 -6.99 -3.40 2.31
N SER A 67 -5.75 -3.18 1.91
CA SER A 67 -5.31 -3.35 0.52
C SER A 67 -4.12 -4.29 0.43
N ALA A 68 -4.04 -5.00 -0.69
CA ALA A 68 -2.89 -5.81 -1.06
C ALA A 68 -2.60 -5.66 -2.55
N GLY A 69 -1.38 -5.97 -2.95
CA GLY A 69 -1.04 -5.95 -4.36
C GLY A 69 0.27 -6.63 -4.69
N TYR A 70 0.48 -6.79 -6.00
CA TYR A 70 1.66 -7.40 -6.58
C TYR A 70 2.21 -6.49 -7.67
N ARG A 71 3.48 -6.13 -7.55
CA ARG A 71 4.24 -5.34 -8.51
C ARG A 71 4.93 -6.26 -9.51
N LEU A 72 4.82 -6.01 -10.81
CA LEU A 72 5.56 -6.78 -11.81
C LEU A 72 7.07 -6.54 -11.71
N LEU A 73 7.48 -5.31 -11.44
CA LEU A 73 8.87 -4.94 -11.20
C LEU A 73 9.12 -4.75 -9.69
N PRO A 74 10.34 -5.00 -9.18
CA PRO A 74 10.62 -4.88 -7.77
C PRO A 74 10.39 -3.44 -7.27
N ALA A 75 10.03 -3.30 -6.00
CA ALA A 75 9.81 -2.04 -5.33
C ALA A 75 11.00 -1.08 -5.54
N GLY A 76 10.71 0.17 -5.88
CA GLY A 76 11.72 1.17 -6.24
C GLY A 76 12.04 1.27 -7.73
N SER A 77 11.50 0.38 -8.56
CA SER A 77 11.60 0.50 -10.02
C SER A 77 10.96 1.81 -10.52
N PRO A 78 11.58 2.53 -11.48
CA PRO A 78 11.04 3.81 -11.99
C PRO A 78 9.67 3.69 -12.66
N GLN A 79 9.31 2.50 -13.11
CA GLN A 79 7.98 2.20 -13.63
C GLN A 79 7.50 0.86 -13.08
N ASN A 80 6.19 0.66 -13.04
CA ASN A 80 5.61 -0.59 -12.58
C ASN A 80 4.20 -0.82 -13.11
N ILE A 81 3.83 -2.08 -13.22
CA ILE A 81 2.44 -2.50 -13.33
C ILE A 81 2.09 -3.22 -12.04
N VAL A 82 1.01 -2.78 -11.39
CA VAL A 82 0.61 -3.25 -10.07
C VAL A 82 -0.79 -3.81 -10.12
N PHE A 83 -0.92 -5.09 -9.82
CA PHE A 83 -2.22 -5.71 -9.54
C PHE A 83 -2.60 -5.39 -8.09
N ARG A 84 -3.82 -4.92 -7.86
CA ARG A 84 -4.30 -4.49 -6.54
C ARG A 84 -5.65 -5.11 -6.21
N ALA A 85 -5.84 -5.37 -4.92
CA ALA A 85 -7.13 -5.68 -4.33
C ALA A 85 -7.32 -4.76 -3.11
N VAL A 86 -8.48 -4.12 -3.02
CA VAL A 86 -8.81 -3.17 -1.95
C VAL A 86 -10.18 -3.53 -1.41
N TYR A 87 -10.27 -3.76 -0.11
CA TYR A 87 -11.55 -3.92 0.56
C TYR A 87 -12.28 -2.56 0.65
N ASP A 88 -13.49 -2.51 0.13
CA ASP A 88 -14.41 -1.38 0.21
C ASP A 88 -15.42 -1.62 1.34
N PRO A 89 -15.28 -0.94 2.48
CA PRO A 89 -16.14 -1.13 3.64
C PRO A 89 -17.48 -0.38 3.53
N ARG A 90 -17.75 0.33 2.42
CA ARG A 90 -18.97 1.14 2.30
C ARG A 90 -20.20 0.24 2.22
N THR A 91 -21.17 0.49 3.11
CA THR A 91 -22.43 -0.24 3.19
C THR A 91 -23.61 0.72 3.35
N LEU A 92 -24.79 0.32 2.86
CA LEU A 92 -26.05 1.01 3.08
C LEU A 92 -27.13 -0.04 3.32
N LYS A 93 -27.85 0.09 4.44
CA LYS A 93 -29.08 -0.65 4.71
C LYS A 93 -30.23 0.34 4.71
N PRO A 94 -31.01 0.45 3.62
CA PRO A 94 -32.07 1.44 3.47
C PRO A 94 -33.11 1.40 4.60
N GLY A 95 -33.42 0.20 5.11
CA GLY A 95 -34.37 0.00 6.21
C GLY A 95 -33.90 0.51 7.58
N ASP A 96 -32.63 0.87 7.74
CA ASP A 96 -32.12 1.48 8.97
C ASP A 96 -32.42 3.00 9.03
N SER A 97 -33.02 3.58 7.98
CA SER A 97 -33.40 4.99 7.90
C SER A 97 -34.92 5.17 8.02
N ASP A 98 -35.36 6.17 8.78
CA ASP A 98 -36.77 6.59 8.83
C ASP A 98 -37.18 7.47 7.64
N ASN A 99 -36.23 7.81 6.76
CA ASN A 99 -36.49 8.65 5.61
C ASN A 99 -37.00 7.83 4.40
N VAL A 100 -38.20 8.14 3.93
CA VAL A 100 -38.85 7.44 2.81
C VAL A 100 -38.06 7.47 1.50
N ASP A 101 -37.22 8.47 1.27
CA ASP A 101 -36.41 8.54 0.05
C ASP A 101 -35.14 7.70 0.17
N ILE A 102 -34.55 7.60 1.37
CA ILE A 102 -33.44 6.68 1.64
C ILE A 102 -33.90 5.23 1.56
N GLN A 103 -35.10 4.92 2.06
CA GLN A 103 -35.68 3.57 1.99
C GLN A 103 -35.90 3.07 0.55
N LYS A 104 -35.96 3.96 -0.45
CA LYS A 104 -36.10 3.61 -1.88
C LYS A 104 -34.76 3.30 -2.55
N LEU A 105 -33.63 3.59 -1.90
CA LEU A 105 -32.30 3.31 -2.45
C LEU A 105 -31.99 1.82 -2.39
N ASP A 106 -31.12 1.35 -3.26
CA ASP A 106 -30.65 -0.04 -3.22
C ASP A 106 -29.71 -0.28 -2.02
N GLU A 107 -29.81 -1.48 -1.44
CA GLU A 107 -28.87 -1.94 -0.40
C GLU A 107 -27.45 -2.04 -0.97
N ARG A 108 -26.46 -1.54 -0.21
CA ARG A 108 -25.04 -1.66 -0.56
C ARG A 108 -24.32 -2.52 0.46
N LYS A 109 -23.55 -3.49 -0.04
CA LYS A 109 -22.75 -4.41 0.77
C LYS A 109 -21.27 -4.16 0.52
N ALA A 110 -20.47 -4.40 1.55
CA ALA A 110 -19.02 -4.29 1.46
C ALA A 110 -18.49 -5.29 0.43
N SER A 111 -17.38 -4.95 -0.21
CA SER A 111 -16.82 -5.77 -1.28
C SER A 111 -15.32 -5.59 -1.45
N VAL A 112 -14.75 -6.22 -2.47
CA VAL A 112 -13.34 -6.11 -2.81
C VAL A 112 -13.22 -5.60 -4.24
N LEU A 113 -12.61 -4.44 -4.39
CA LEU A 113 -12.27 -3.85 -5.68
C LEU A 113 -10.91 -4.37 -6.12
N GLY A 114 -10.88 -5.01 -7.28
CA GLY A 114 -9.68 -5.45 -7.95
C GLY A 114 -9.31 -4.47 -9.06
N GLY A 115 -8.02 -4.29 -9.30
CA GLY A 115 -7.58 -3.43 -10.39
C GLY A 115 -6.14 -3.64 -10.80
N VAL A 116 -5.78 -2.98 -11.89
CA VAL A 116 -4.43 -2.89 -12.42
C VAL A 116 -4.06 -1.43 -12.51
N SER A 117 -2.81 -1.13 -12.16
CA SER A 117 -2.29 0.23 -12.24
C SER A 117 -0.95 0.27 -12.92
N TYR A 118 -0.78 1.25 -13.78
CA TYR A 118 0.51 1.64 -14.28
C TYR A 118 1.04 2.82 -13.46
N GLN A 119 2.26 2.70 -12.97
CA GLN A 119 2.95 3.71 -12.18
C GLN A 119 4.25 4.10 -12.89
N VAL A 120 4.54 5.40 -12.95
CA VAL A 120 5.82 5.92 -13.42
C VAL A 120 6.31 7.03 -12.49
N ILE A 121 7.55 6.91 -12.03
CA ILE A 121 8.25 7.83 -11.15
C ILE A 121 9.18 8.68 -12.01
N THR A 122 9.01 9.99 -11.92
CA THR A 122 9.78 10.99 -12.65
C THR A 122 10.41 11.98 -11.68
N LEU A 123 11.25 12.88 -12.19
CA LEU A 123 11.84 13.97 -11.40
C LEU A 123 10.79 14.92 -10.82
N VAL A 124 9.62 15.02 -11.46
CA VAL A 124 8.53 15.90 -11.04
C VAL A 124 7.45 15.15 -10.26
N GLY A 125 7.68 13.91 -9.85
CA GLY A 125 6.71 13.11 -9.08
C GLY A 125 6.29 11.82 -9.79
N MET A 126 5.29 11.16 -9.23
CA MET A 126 4.73 9.90 -9.70
C MET A 126 3.42 10.14 -10.42
N PHE A 127 3.29 9.58 -11.62
CA PHE A 127 2.01 9.45 -12.31
C PHE A 127 1.50 8.03 -12.15
N GLU A 128 0.20 7.90 -11.89
CA GLU A 128 -0.47 6.62 -11.76
C GLU A 128 -1.78 6.64 -12.55
N ALA A 129 -2.00 5.61 -13.36
CA ALA A 129 -3.28 5.32 -13.99
C ALA A 129 -3.77 3.97 -13.49
N THR A 130 -5.01 3.89 -13.04
CA THR A 130 -5.64 2.69 -12.47
C THR A 130 -6.94 2.40 -13.18
N ALA A 131 -7.20 1.13 -13.44
CA ALA A 131 -8.50 0.63 -13.86
C ALA A 131 -8.84 -0.63 -13.07
N GLY A 132 -10.12 -0.83 -12.76
CA GLY A 132 -10.55 -1.93 -11.92
C GLY A 132 -12.06 -2.14 -11.92
N SER A 133 -12.49 -3.18 -11.24
CA SER A 133 -13.89 -3.54 -11.04
C SER A 133 -14.03 -4.37 -9.77
N ASP A 134 -15.25 -4.74 -9.43
CA ASP A 134 -15.54 -5.57 -8.28
C ASP A 134 -15.11 -7.03 -8.51
N LEU A 135 -14.27 -7.57 -7.63
CA LEU A 135 -13.84 -8.98 -7.69
C LEU A 135 -14.90 -9.94 -7.13
N GLY A 136 -15.82 -9.44 -6.31
CA GLY A 136 -16.88 -10.23 -5.68
C GLY A 136 -18.10 -10.46 -6.58
N PHE A 137 -18.08 -9.95 -7.83
CA PHE A 137 -19.20 -9.95 -8.77
C PHE A 137 -20.51 -9.42 -8.17
N ARG A 138 -20.40 -8.55 -7.16
CA ARG A 138 -21.57 -7.94 -6.52
C ARG A 138 -22.09 -6.73 -7.30
N HIS A 139 -21.27 -6.17 -8.18
CA HIS A 139 -21.51 -4.94 -8.93
C HIS A 139 -20.85 -5.09 -10.30
N ASN A 140 -21.47 -4.54 -11.34
CA ASN A 140 -20.91 -4.48 -12.70
C ASN A 140 -20.17 -3.15 -12.97
N GLY A 141 -19.81 -2.43 -11.91
CA GLY A 141 -19.21 -1.10 -11.99
C GLY A 141 -17.74 -1.13 -12.37
N ILE A 142 -17.29 -0.09 -13.07
CA ILE A 142 -15.90 0.13 -13.43
C ILE A 142 -15.35 1.29 -12.59
N TYR A 143 -14.15 1.08 -12.06
CA TYR A 143 -13.35 2.12 -11.43
C TYR A 143 -12.20 2.51 -12.36
N ALA A 144 -11.98 3.80 -12.56
CA ALA A 144 -10.79 4.30 -13.24
C ALA A 144 -10.26 5.55 -12.53
N GLU A 145 -8.95 5.69 -12.43
CA GLU A 145 -8.30 6.84 -11.81
C GLU A 145 -7.04 7.22 -12.58
N ALA A 146 -6.83 8.52 -12.76
CA ALA A 146 -5.54 9.07 -13.15
C ALA A 146 -5.11 10.10 -12.09
N ALA A 147 -3.91 9.95 -11.55
CA ALA A 147 -3.42 10.80 -10.48
C ALA A 147 -1.92 11.08 -10.59
N TRP A 148 -1.53 12.28 -10.22
CA TRP A 148 -0.16 12.70 -10.00
C TRP A 148 0.10 12.91 -8.51
N ARG A 149 1.25 12.46 -8.01
CA ARG A 149 1.63 12.49 -6.60
C ARG A 149 3.10 12.92 -6.47
N LEU A 150 3.41 13.84 -5.56
CA LEU A 150 4.79 14.27 -5.31
C LEU A 150 5.19 13.93 -3.87
N PRO A 151 5.83 12.78 -3.61
CA PRO A 151 6.22 12.40 -2.25
C PRO A 151 7.45 13.20 -1.78
N ILE A 152 7.27 14.02 -0.75
CA ILE A 152 8.31 14.81 -0.10
C ILE A 152 8.63 14.16 1.25
N ARG A 153 9.86 13.66 1.43
CA ARG A 153 10.32 13.00 2.66
C ARG A 153 11.48 13.77 3.27
N ARG A 154 11.39 14.09 4.57
CA ARG A 154 12.39 14.89 5.31
C ARG A 154 12.42 14.42 6.75
N ASN A 155 13.60 14.07 7.29
CA ASN A 155 13.85 13.86 8.73
C ASN A 155 12.73 13.15 9.51
N GLY A 156 12.23 12.02 9.00
CA GLY A 156 11.21 11.19 9.66
C GLY A 156 9.75 11.60 9.38
N TRP A 157 9.49 12.72 8.71
CA TRP A 157 8.17 13.07 8.21
C TRP A 157 8.07 12.95 6.70
N ALA A 158 6.85 12.75 6.21
CA ALA A 158 6.54 12.69 4.79
C ALA A 158 5.23 13.42 4.50
N ILE A 159 5.21 14.20 3.42
CA ILE A 159 4.00 14.83 2.87
C ILE A 159 3.93 14.43 1.39
N THR A 160 2.76 14.01 0.93
CA THR A 160 2.54 13.64 -0.47
C THR A 160 1.37 14.45 -1.02
N PRO A 161 1.58 15.69 -1.51
CA PRO A 161 0.58 16.37 -2.31
C PRO A 161 0.20 15.53 -3.54
N SER A 162 -1.07 15.60 -3.93
CA SER A 162 -1.60 14.87 -5.07
C SER A 162 -2.76 15.61 -5.74
N ILE A 163 -2.89 15.42 -7.05
CA ILE A 163 -4.06 15.81 -7.82
C ILE A 163 -4.44 14.64 -8.73
N GLY A 164 -5.74 14.46 -8.97
CA GLY A 164 -6.20 13.39 -9.84
C GLY A 164 -7.69 13.48 -10.14
N TYR A 165 -8.12 12.58 -11.02
CA TYR A 165 -9.50 12.38 -11.39
C TYR A 165 -9.84 10.90 -11.23
N ALA A 166 -10.98 10.62 -10.59
CA ALA A 166 -11.49 9.27 -10.40
C ALA A 166 -12.91 9.17 -10.95
N TYR A 167 -13.20 8.07 -11.64
CA TYR A 167 -14.49 7.69 -12.15
C TYR A 167 -14.93 6.38 -11.50
N ASN A 168 -16.21 6.31 -11.10
CA ASN A 168 -16.82 5.14 -10.50
C ASN A 168 -18.29 5.07 -10.99
N SER A 169 -18.66 3.97 -11.64
CA SER A 169 -20.01 3.73 -12.19
C SER A 169 -20.83 2.80 -11.33
#